data_AF-A0A1H3GB01-F1
#
_entry.id   AF-A0A1H3GB01-F1
#
_cell.length_a   1.000
_cell.length_b   1.000
_cell.length_c   1.000
_cell.angle_alpha   90.00
_cell.angle_beta   90.00
_cell.angle_gamma   90.00
#
_symmetry.space_group_name_H-M   'P 1'
#
loop_
_entity.id
_entity.type
_entity.pdbx_description
1 polymer ?
#
loop_
_entity_poly.entity_id
_entity_poly.type
_entity_poly.pdbx_seq_one_letter_code
_entity_poly.pdbx_strand_id
1 'polypeptide(L)'
;MSGLLRDQSTHVTTYPVQSWLTHAVPWHRAVAMRLVAVAALLGSLTAGCTGNGFAPATDRFRELPRICDLVSPATASRVIGVGYKRDAIAVETTGYCLWTYRDLGSEGARPFERALSLHVSLHRSMTRRSGADGALEELGRLSKDASGQFAPAPGVGEHAVRSTSGGSINYIIVVDNLNLKMTFSGRDMDAEGKLVAIPGKQAVSSSFEVAREIVHNLELG
;
A
#
# COMPACT_ATOMS: atom_id res chain seq x y z
N MET A 1 -31.35 -50.72 -33.00
CA MET A 1 -30.67 -50.61 -31.69
C MET A 1 -30.47 -49.11 -31.45
N SER A 2 -31.47 -48.32 -31.06
CA SER A 2 -32.27 -48.30 -29.81
C SER A 2 -31.42 -47.99 -28.57
N GLY A 3 -31.67 -46.81 -27.99
CA GLY A 3 -31.24 -46.36 -26.66
C GLY A 3 -30.20 -45.23 -26.72
N LEU A 4 -30.29 -44.12 -25.97
CA LEU A 4 -31.23 -43.70 -24.94
C LEU A 4 -30.97 -42.20 -24.71
N LEU A 5 -31.98 -41.36 -24.90
CA LEU A 5 -32.00 -39.95 -24.51
C LEU A 5 -32.02 -39.87 -22.98
N ARG A 6 -31.10 -39.11 -22.37
CA ARG A 6 -31.16 -38.74 -20.95
C ARG A 6 -31.50 -37.27 -20.82
N ASP A 7 -32.74 -37.09 -20.38
CA ASP A 7 -33.40 -35.89 -19.91
C ASP A 7 -32.70 -35.39 -18.63
N GLN A 8 -32.30 -34.11 -18.58
CA GLN A 8 -31.88 -33.46 -17.33
C GLN A 8 -32.91 -32.40 -16.94
N SER A 9 -33.78 -32.82 -16.03
CA SER A 9 -34.78 -32.04 -15.32
C SER A 9 -34.15 -30.88 -14.55
N THR A 10 -34.59 -29.66 -14.87
CA THR A 10 -34.31 -28.43 -14.14
C THR A 10 -35.22 -28.34 -12.93
N HIS A 11 -34.68 -28.50 -11.72
CA HIS A 11 -35.39 -28.18 -10.50
C HIS A 11 -35.36 -26.67 -10.25
N VAL A 12 -36.50 -26.02 -10.49
CA VAL A 12 -36.79 -24.64 -10.11
C VAL A 12 -37.20 -24.63 -8.64
N THR A 13 -36.34 -24.09 -7.77
CA THR A 13 -36.64 -23.88 -6.35
C THR A 13 -37.44 -22.60 -6.18
N THR A 14 -38.74 -22.71 -5.94
CA THR A 14 -39.63 -21.60 -5.57
C THR A 14 -39.44 -21.23 -4.09
N TYR A 15 -39.11 -19.98 -3.80
CA TYR A 15 -39.11 -19.41 -2.45
C TYR A 15 -40.51 -18.91 -2.08
N PRO A 16 -41.01 -19.18 -0.86
CA PRO A 16 -42.27 -18.59 -0.40
C PRO A 16 -42.09 -17.11 -0.03
N VAL A 17 -42.95 -16.26 -0.59
CA VAL A 17 -43.15 -14.86 -0.22
C VAL A 17 -43.85 -14.83 1.14
N GLN A 18 -43.12 -14.48 2.19
CA GLN A 18 -43.68 -14.27 3.52
C GLN A 18 -44.07 -12.80 3.67
N SER A 19 -45.37 -12.53 3.55
CA SER A 19 -46.01 -11.27 3.91
C SER A 19 -45.96 -11.09 5.44
N TRP A 20 -45.29 -10.04 5.93
CA TRP A 20 -45.44 -9.60 7.31
C TRP A 20 -46.12 -8.25 7.35
N LEU A 21 -47.29 -8.30 7.97
CA LEU A 21 -48.18 -7.21 8.31
C LEU A 21 -47.50 -6.23 9.26
N THR A 22 -47.88 -4.99 9.02
CA THR A 22 -47.72 -3.78 9.83
C THR A 22 -48.02 -3.98 11.32
N HIS A 23 -47.05 -3.66 12.17
CA HIS A 23 -47.32 -3.20 13.54
C HIS A 23 -46.77 -1.79 13.72
N ALA A 24 -47.68 -0.83 13.71
CA ALA A 24 -47.45 0.52 14.18
C ALA A 24 -47.15 0.48 15.69
N VAL A 25 -45.97 0.96 16.08
CA VAL A 25 -45.62 1.20 17.48
C VAL A 25 -45.79 2.70 17.74
N PRO A 26 -46.62 3.09 18.73
CA PRO A 26 -46.88 4.49 19.00
C PRO A 26 -45.63 5.15 19.59
N TRP A 27 -45.21 6.22 18.90
CA TRP A 27 -44.34 7.25 19.44
C TRP A 27 -45.05 7.96 20.60
N HIS A 28 -44.27 8.70 21.39
CA HIS A 28 -44.68 9.51 22.55
C HIS A 28 -44.74 8.75 23.88
N ARG A 29 -43.55 8.54 24.48
CA ARG A 29 -43.20 8.84 25.89
C ARG A 29 -41.94 8.09 26.34
N ALA A 30 -40.78 8.45 25.78
CA ALA A 30 -39.49 8.03 26.33
C ALA A 30 -38.32 8.96 25.94
N VAL A 31 -38.58 10.24 25.67
CA VAL A 31 -37.54 11.19 25.17
C VAL A 31 -36.96 12.09 26.27
N ALA A 32 -37.45 12.04 27.50
CA ALA A 32 -37.06 13.02 28.53
C ALA A 32 -36.01 12.55 29.58
N MET A 33 -35.43 11.35 29.47
CA MET A 33 -34.47 10.85 30.48
C MET A 33 -33.29 10.05 29.87
N ARG A 34 -32.70 10.53 28.78
CA ARG A 34 -31.41 10.02 28.25
C ARG A 34 -30.39 11.08 27.88
N LEU A 35 -30.67 12.36 28.11
CA LEU A 35 -29.82 13.48 27.67
C LEU A 35 -28.87 14.06 28.73
N VAL A 36 -28.92 13.61 29.99
CA VAL A 36 -28.00 14.13 31.05
C VAL A 36 -26.80 13.21 31.30
N ALA A 37 -26.89 11.91 30.96
CA ALA A 37 -25.79 10.96 31.19
C ALA A 37 -24.68 11.00 30.11
N VAL A 38 -24.96 11.52 28.92
CA VAL A 38 -23.97 11.61 27.83
C VAL A 38 -23.04 12.82 27.98
N ALA A 39 -23.50 13.90 28.61
CA ALA A 39 -22.68 15.09 28.84
C ALA A 39 -21.64 14.91 29.96
N ALA A 40 -21.91 14.06 30.96
CA ALA A 40 -20.98 13.80 32.07
C ALA A 40 -19.83 12.83 31.70
N LEU A 41 -20.00 12.01 30.65
CA LEU A 41 -18.98 11.07 30.17
C LEU A 41 -18.05 11.66 29.09
N LEU A 42 -18.41 12.81 28.50
CA LEU A 42 -17.57 13.54 27.56
C LEU A 42 -16.63 14.57 28.23
N GLY A 43 -16.86 14.89 29.51
CA GLY A 43 -16.04 15.84 30.27
C GLY A 43 -14.76 15.27 30.88
N SER A 44 -14.58 13.96 30.90
CA SER A 44 -13.46 13.27 31.57
C SER A 44 -12.48 12.56 30.64
N LEU A 45 -12.61 12.72 29.32
CA LEU A 45 -11.65 12.18 28.33
C LEU A 45 -10.75 13.23 27.69
N THR A 46 -10.93 14.52 27.99
CA THR A 46 -10.12 15.61 27.40
C THR A 46 -8.95 16.07 28.27
N ALA A 47 -8.77 15.52 29.47
CA ALA A 47 -7.68 15.87 30.40
C ALA A 47 -6.53 14.84 30.44
N GLY A 48 -6.37 14.01 29.40
CA GLY A 48 -5.40 12.91 29.41
C GLY A 48 -4.79 12.54 28.07
N CYS A 49 -4.74 13.46 27.09
CA CYS A 49 -4.03 13.25 25.82
C CYS A 49 -3.28 14.52 25.35
N THR A 50 -2.85 15.39 26.26
CA THR A 50 -1.72 16.30 25.97
C THR A 50 -0.42 15.64 26.44
N GLY A 51 -0.23 14.38 26.03
CA GLY A 51 1.09 13.83 25.96
C GLY A 51 1.80 14.49 24.78
N ASN A 52 2.25 15.73 24.97
CA ASN A 52 3.46 16.21 24.30
C ASN A 52 4.61 15.36 24.84
N GLY A 53 4.58 14.06 24.56
CA GLY A 53 5.75 13.21 24.61
C GLY A 53 6.65 13.81 23.56
N PHE A 54 7.55 14.68 24.00
CA PHE A 54 8.64 15.19 23.21
C PHE A 54 9.20 14.00 22.45
N ALA A 55 8.95 13.95 21.13
CA ALA A 55 9.61 12.98 20.30
C ALA A 55 11.10 13.18 20.57
N PRO A 56 11.83 12.17 21.06
CA PRO A 56 13.23 12.32 21.47
C PRO A 56 14.01 13.09 20.40
N ALA A 57 14.90 14.00 20.80
CA ALA A 57 15.67 14.86 19.89
C ALA A 57 16.46 14.07 18.80
N THR A 58 16.53 12.76 18.94
CA THR A 58 17.27 11.79 18.12
C THR A 58 16.58 11.37 16.82
N ASP A 59 15.27 11.51 16.66
CA ASP A 59 14.63 11.16 15.38
C ASP A 59 14.84 12.28 14.35
N ARG A 60 15.39 11.92 13.17
CA ARG A 60 15.50 12.85 12.04
C ARG A 60 14.11 13.23 11.52
N PHE A 61 13.29 12.24 11.19
CA PHE A 61 11.95 12.48 10.65
C PHE A 61 10.94 12.59 11.79
N ARG A 62 10.27 13.74 11.87
CA ARG A 62 9.19 14.02 12.84
C ARG A 62 7.80 13.66 12.31
N GLU A 63 7.65 13.74 11.00
CA GLU A 63 6.44 13.47 10.24
C GLU A 63 6.78 12.67 8.98
N LEU A 64 5.75 12.11 8.34
CA LEU A 64 5.95 11.44 7.06
C LEU A 64 6.34 12.46 6.00
N PRO A 65 7.36 12.16 5.16
CA PRO A 65 7.64 12.98 4.00
C PRO A 65 6.45 12.94 3.04
N ARG A 66 6.40 13.88 2.09
CA ARG A 66 5.46 13.83 0.97
C ARG A 66 5.83 12.65 0.06
N ILE A 67 5.26 11.48 0.35
CA ILE A 67 5.66 10.18 -0.24
C ILE A 67 5.65 10.22 -1.76
N CYS A 68 4.63 10.82 -2.34
CA CYS A 68 4.49 10.94 -3.81
C CYS A 68 5.48 11.90 -4.47
N ASP A 69 6.16 12.74 -3.70
CA ASP A 69 7.16 13.69 -4.19
C ASP A 69 8.58 13.12 -4.03
N LEU A 70 8.73 11.95 -3.40
CA LEU A 70 10.02 11.24 -3.31
C LEU A 70 10.48 10.67 -4.65
N VAL A 71 9.59 10.58 -5.63
CA VAL A 71 9.89 10.21 -7.01
C VAL A 71 9.52 11.37 -7.92
N SER A 72 10.49 11.92 -8.64
CA SER A 72 10.23 13.04 -9.53
C SER A 72 9.27 12.65 -10.67
N PRO A 73 8.47 13.60 -11.18
CA PRO A 73 7.64 13.37 -12.35
C PRO A 73 8.42 12.89 -13.57
N ALA A 74 9.69 13.31 -13.72
CA ALA A 74 10.57 12.90 -14.80
C ALA A 74 10.91 11.40 -14.71
N THR A 75 11.32 10.93 -13.53
CA THR A 75 11.61 9.51 -13.32
C THR A 75 10.34 8.66 -13.40
N ALA A 76 9.23 9.10 -12.80
CA ALA A 76 7.96 8.39 -12.91
C ALA A 76 7.51 8.25 -14.37
N SER A 77 7.62 9.31 -15.18
CA SER A 77 7.29 9.24 -16.62
C SER A 77 8.20 8.30 -17.39
N ARG A 78 9.50 8.28 -17.08
CA ARG A 78 10.49 7.38 -17.73
C ARG A 78 10.28 5.92 -17.36
N VAL A 79 10.02 5.63 -16.08
CA VAL A 79 9.95 4.27 -15.54
C VAL A 79 8.55 3.66 -15.70
N ILE A 80 7.51 4.41 -15.36
CA ILE A 80 6.12 3.95 -15.37
C ILE A 80 5.47 4.20 -16.73
N GLY A 81 5.68 5.38 -17.31
CA GLY A 81 5.10 5.78 -18.59
C GLY A 81 4.50 7.18 -18.52
N VAL A 82 4.47 7.87 -19.65
CA VAL A 82 3.86 9.21 -19.76
C VAL A 82 2.36 9.11 -19.55
N GLY A 83 1.80 9.99 -18.72
CA GLY A 83 0.37 9.98 -18.40
C GLY A 83 -0.03 8.97 -17.33
N TYR A 84 0.91 8.54 -16.48
CA TYR A 84 0.60 7.73 -15.30
C TYR A 84 -0.45 8.41 -14.42
N LYS A 85 -1.29 7.60 -13.76
CA LYS A 85 -2.16 8.01 -12.67
C LYS A 85 -1.43 7.87 -11.35
N ARG A 86 -1.79 8.73 -10.40
CA ARG A 86 -1.17 8.78 -9.07
C ARG A 86 -2.23 8.79 -7.99
N ASP A 87 -2.16 7.83 -7.08
CA ASP A 87 -3.03 7.71 -5.92
C ASP A 87 -2.20 7.74 -4.63
N ALA A 88 -2.73 8.34 -3.57
CA ALA A 88 -2.01 8.53 -2.32
C ALA A 88 -2.92 8.38 -1.11
N ILE A 89 -2.39 7.79 -0.05
CA ILE A 89 -3.04 7.72 1.27
C ILE A 89 -1.97 7.99 2.32
N ALA A 90 -2.23 8.84 3.29
CA ALA A 90 -1.35 9.04 4.43
C ALA A 90 -2.18 9.12 5.72
N VAL A 91 -1.79 8.36 6.73
CA VAL A 91 -2.43 8.30 8.04
C VAL A 91 -1.34 8.28 9.10
N GLU A 92 -1.21 9.41 9.81
CA GLU A 92 -0.28 9.61 10.93
C GLU A 92 1.17 9.19 10.63
N THR A 93 1.52 7.94 10.95
CA THR A 93 2.86 7.35 10.84
C THR A 93 3.00 6.38 9.67
N THR A 94 1.94 6.13 8.91
CA THR A 94 1.99 5.29 7.71
C THR A 94 1.46 6.02 6.49
N GLY A 95 2.03 5.75 5.33
CA GLY A 95 1.48 6.26 4.09
C GLY A 95 1.88 5.43 2.89
N TYR A 96 1.28 5.79 1.78
CA TYR A 96 1.28 5.05 0.55
C TYR A 96 1.19 6.00 -0.64
N CYS A 97 1.98 5.72 -1.67
CA CYS A 97 1.78 6.30 -2.99
C CYS A 97 1.84 5.21 -4.05
N LEU A 98 0.97 5.32 -5.04
CA LEU A 98 0.86 4.42 -6.19
C LEU A 98 0.94 5.23 -7.47
N TRP A 99 1.83 4.80 -8.37
CA TRP A 99 1.90 5.27 -9.74
C TRP A 99 1.51 4.12 -10.65
N THR A 100 0.48 4.30 -11.46
CA THR A 100 0.02 3.30 -12.44
C THR A 100 -0.04 3.89 -13.81
N TYR A 101 0.47 3.16 -14.79
CA TYR A 101 0.25 3.43 -16.20
C TYR A 101 -0.41 2.20 -16.80
N ARG A 102 -1.50 2.42 -17.53
CA ARG A 102 -2.10 1.40 -18.36
C ARG A 102 -2.40 1.97 -19.71
N ASP A 103 -1.84 1.33 -20.70
CA ASP A 103 -2.12 1.59 -22.08
C ASP A 103 -3.18 0.64 -22.61
N LEU A 104 -4.20 1.20 -23.25
CA LEU A 104 -5.30 0.43 -23.81
C LEU A 104 -5.13 0.18 -25.32
N GLY A 105 -4.06 0.70 -25.93
CA GLY A 105 -3.70 0.41 -27.32
C GLY A 105 -3.07 -0.97 -27.48
N SER A 106 -3.37 -1.67 -28.58
CA SER A 106 -2.88 -3.03 -28.87
C SER A 106 -1.74 -3.07 -29.90
N GLU A 107 -1.07 -1.96 -30.17
CA GLU A 107 -0.10 -1.85 -31.27
C GLU A 107 1.36 -1.97 -30.81
N GLY A 108 2.03 -3.04 -31.23
CA GLY A 108 3.48 -3.22 -31.13
C GLY A 108 4.01 -3.58 -29.73
N ALA A 109 5.33 -3.77 -29.63
CA ALA A 109 6.01 -4.07 -28.38
C ALA A 109 6.18 -2.81 -27.52
N ARG A 110 5.09 -2.40 -26.86
CA ARG A 110 5.04 -1.24 -25.94
C ARG A 110 4.58 -1.66 -24.54
N PRO A 111 4.90 -0.85 -23.51
CA PRO A 111 4.44 -1.13 -22.16
C PRO A 111 2.92 -1.10 -22.09
N PHE A 112 2.32 -2.19 -21.64
CA PHE A 112 0.87 -2.28 -21.49
C PHE A 112 0.42 -1.82 -20.12
N GLU A 113 1.10 -2.27 -19.07
CA GLU A 113 0.78 -1.93 -17.70
C GLU A 113 2.03 -1.84 -16.85
N ARG A 114 2.19 -0.77 -16.10
CA ARG A 114 3.27 -0.61 -15.11
C ARG A 114 2.71 -0.05 -13.83
N ALA A 115 3.20 -0.56 -12.71
CA ALA A 115 2.83 -0.10 -11.39
C ALA A 115 4.07 0.04 -10.52
N LEU A 116 4.15 1.17 -9.82
CA LEU A 116 5.09 1.40 -8.73
C LEU A 116 4.28 1.75 -7.51
N SER A 117 4.50 1.02 -6.42
CA SER A 117 3.94 1.34 -5.12
C SER A 117 5.05 1.63 -4.14
N LEU A 118 4.83 2.59 -3.26
CA LEU A 118 5.72 2.96 -2.18
C LEU A 118 4.91 3.08 -0.90
N HIS A 119 5.14 2.16 0.04
CA HIS A 119 4.64 2.25 1.40
C HIS A 119 5.74 2.80 2.30
N VAL A 120 5.40 3.73 3.18
CA VAL A 120 6.33 4.33 4.13
C VAL A 120 5.76 4.23 5.53
N SER A 121 6.58 3.76 6.47
CA SER A 121 6.27 3.71 7.89
C SER A 121 7.30 4.55 8.65
N LEU A 122 6.82 5.47 9.48
CA LEU A 122 7.60 6.30 10.39
C LEU A 122 7.64 5.65 11.78
N HIS A 123 8.83 5.29 12.22
CA HIS A 123 9.07 4.78 13.56
C HIS A 123 9.46 5.94 14.48
N ARG A 124 8.71 6.13 15.57
CA ARG A 124 9.01 7.17 16.56
C ARG A 124 9.83 6.59 17.69
N SER A 125 10.83 7.33 18.14
CA SER A 125 11.58 7.02 19.34
C SER A 125 10.64 7.01 20.55
N MET A 126 10.79 5.98 21.38
CA MET A 126 10.11 5.80 22.66
C MET A 126 11.15 5.80 23.80
N THR A 127 10.71 5.85 25.05
CA THR A 127 11.60 5.97 26.23
C THR A 127 12.71 4.92 26.33
N ARG A 128 12.60 3.79 25.62
CA ARG A 128 13.56 2.67 25.67
C ARG A 128 14.13 2.29 24.30
N ARG A 129 13.78 3.00 23.23
CA ARG A 129 14.09 2.57 21.86
C ARG A 129 14.11 3.74 20.88
N SER A 130 15.14 3.83 20.05
CA SER A 130 15.20 4.83 18.98
C SER A 130 14.28 4.45 17.81
N GLY A 131 13.82 5.44 17.05
CA GLY A 131 13.04 5.21 15.83
C GLY A 131 13.83 4.43 14.77
N ALA A 132 15.15 4.68 14.66
CA ALA A 132 16.03 3.96 13.75
C ALA A 132 16.13 2.46 14.09
N ASP A 133 16.32 2.13 15.39
CA ASP A 133 16.26 0.73 15.84
C ASP A 133 14.88 0.11 15.55
N GLY A 134 13.82 0.93 15.69
CA GLY A 134 12.46 0.70 15.18
C GLY A 134 12.42 0.14 13.77
N ALA A 135 12.93 0.95 12.83
CA ALA A 135 12.90 0.66 11.41
C ALA A 135 13.77 -0.55 11.04
N LEU A 136 14.92 -0.73 11.69
CA LEU A 136 15.84 -1.85 11.46
C LEU A 136 15.27 -3.20 11.94
N GLU A 137 14.61 -3.25 13.09
CA GLU A 137 13.95 -4.49 13.53
C GLU A 137 12.82 -4.88 12.58
N GLU A 138 12.02 -3.89 12.15
CA GLU A 138 10.94 -4.11 11.19
C GLU A 138 11.50 -4.62 9.85
N LEU A 139 12.61 -4.07 9.35
CA LEU A 139 13.34 -4.62 8.20
C LEU A 139 13.70 -6.10 8.42
N GLY A 140 14.27 -6.43 9.59
CA GLY A 140 14.64 -7.81 9.94
C GLY A 140 13.45 -8.76 9.97
N ARG A 141 12.30 -8.30 10.50
CA ARG A 141 11.05 -9.06 10.52
C ARG A 141 10.50 -9.27 9.11
N LEU A 142 10.36 -8.20 8.34
CA LEU A 142 9.82 -8.25 6.98
C LEU A 142 10.66 -9.09 6.03
N SER A 143 11.98 -9.03 6.17
CA SER A 143 12.90 -9.83 5.35
C SER A 143 12.79 -11.32 5.65
N LYS A 144 12.41 -11.70 6.89
CA LYS A 144 12.19 -13.10 7.29
C LYS A 144 10.80 -13.61 6.90
N ASP A 145 9.78 -12.77 7.03
CA ASP A 145 8.37 -13.15 6.78
C ASP A 145 8.04 -13.24 5.28
N ALA A 146 8.86 -12.65 4.41
CA ALA A 146 8.62 -12.64 2.98
C ALA A 146 8.86 -14.02 2.34
N SER A 147 7.96 -14.40 1.43
CA SER A 147 8.01 -15.64 0.66
C SER A 147 9.16 -15.71 -0.37
N GLY A 148 10.08 -14.74 -0.38
CA GLY A 148 11.21 -14.66 -1.29
C GLY A 148 12.48 -14.21 -0.56
N GLN A 149 13.63 -14.70 -1.01
CA GLN A 149 14.92 -14.32 -0.42
C GLN A 149 15.24 -12.88 -0.78
N PHE A 150 15.10 -11.98 0.18
CA PHE A 150 15.67 -10.64 0.10
C PHE A 150 17.19 -10.73 0.17
N ALA A 151 17.88 -10.08 -0.75
CA ALA A 151 19.32 -9.94 -0.78
C ALA A 151 19.70 -8.45 -0.64
N PRO A 152 20.90 -8.13 -0.12
CA PRO A 152 21.38 -6.75 -0.08
C PRO A 152 21.30 -6.07 -1.45
N ALA A 153 20.93 -4.79 -1.46
CA ALA A 153 20.78 -3.97 -2.66
C ALA A 153 21.84 -2.85 -2.68
N PRO A 154 23.11 -3.16 -3.00
CA PRO A 154 24.19 -2.19 -2.97
C PRO A 154 23.91 -1.01 -3.92
N GLY A 155 24.21 0.20 -3.45
CA GLY A 155 24.03 1.43 -4.23
C GLY A 155 22.64 2.06 -4.14
N VAL A 156 21.70 1.48 -3.37
CA VAL A 156 20.41 2.12 -3.03
C VAL A 156 20.50 2.86 -1.69
N GLY A 157 20.90 2.16 -0.64
CA GLY A 157 21.05 2.68 0.72
C GLY A 157 21.71 1.63 1.60
N GLU A 158 22.24 2.03 2.76
CA GLU A 158 23.02 1.15 3.64
C GLU A 158 22.25 -0.13 4.05
N HIS A 159 20.96 0.04 4.36
CA HIS A 159 20.09 -1.02 4.85
C HIS A 159 19.03 -1.44 3.81
N ALA A 160 19.31 -1.24 2.52
CA ALA A 160 18.41 -1.62 1.46
C ALA A 160 18.57 -3.11 1.09
N VAL A 161 17.45 -3.81 0.98
CA VAL A 161 17.36 -5.18 0.47
C VAL A 161 16.37 -5.26 -0.69
N ARG A 162 16.60 -6.20 -1.60
CA ARG A 162 15.77 -6.43 -2.79
C ARG A 162 15.42 -7.91 -2.93
N SER A 163 14.20 -8.19 -3.36
CA SER A 163 13.79 -9.49 -3.87
C SER A 163 13.18 -9.37 -5.26
N THR A 164 13.29 -10.43 -6.05
CA THR A 164 12.66 -10.56 -7.37
C THR A 164 11.73 -11.76 -7.33
N SER A 165 10.43 -11.55 -7.52
CA SER A 165 9.45 -12.64 -7.48
C SER A 165 8.29 -12.37 -8.45
N GLY A 166 7.91 -13.37 -9.26
CA GLY A 166 6.66 -13.33 -10.04
C GLY A 166 6.53 -12.11 -10.96
N GLY A 167 7.62 -11.66 -11.57
CA GLY A 167 7.63 -10.48 -12.45
C GLY A 167 7.59 -9.12 -11.72
N SER A 168 7.72 -9.12 -10.39
CA SER A 168 7.81 -7.92 -9.56
C SER A 168 9.18 -7.81 -8.89
N ILE A 169 9.65 -6.58 -8.72
CA ILE A 169 10.84 -6.25 -7.94
C ILE A 169 10.39 -5.55 -6.66
N ASN A 170 10.76 -6.09 -5.51
CA ASN A 170 10.44 -5.52 -4.21
C ASN A 170 11.72 -5.03 -3.55
N TYR A 171 11.67 -3.83 -2.95
CA TYR A 171 12.70 -3.30 -2.09
C TYR A 171 12.13 -3.06 -0.70
N ILE A 172 12.95 -3.32 0.31
CA ILE A 172 12.76 -2.77 1.65
C ILE A 172 13.97 -1.89 1.91
N ILE A 173 13.73 -0.62 2.25
CA ILE A 173 14.75 0.40 2.43
C ILE A 173 14.53 1.02 3.80
N VAL A 174 15.61 1.18 4.58
CA VAL A 174 15.57 1.93 5.83
C VAL A 174 16.44 3.18 5.67
N VAL A 175 15.86 4.33 5.99
CA VAL A 175 16.56 5.63 6.03
C VAL A 175 16.21 6.26 7.38
N ASP A 176 17.20 6.35 8.27
CA ASP A 176 17.01 6.77 9.65
C ASP A 176 15.83 6.03 10.31
N ASN A 177 14.81 6.76 10.75
CA ASN A 177 13.62 6.22 11.40
C ASN A 177 12.44 5.96 10.44
N LEU A 178 12.69 5.86 9.13
CA LEU A 178 11.72 5.45 8.11
C LEU A 178 12.00 4.02 7.63
N ASN A 179 10.93 3.23 7.46
CA ASN A 179 10.94 1.97 6.73
C ASN A 179 10.09 2.12 5.46
N LEU A 180 10.69 1.86 4.30
CA LEU A 180 10.05 2.00 3.00
C LEU A 180 9.96 0.64 2.31
N LYS A 181 8.77 0.29 1.81
CA LYS A 181 8.55 -0.88 0.96
C LYS A 181 8.16 -0.40 -0.41
N MET A 182 9.00 -0.67 -1.40
CA MET A 182 8.75 -0.32 -2.78
C MET A 182 8.51 -1.58 -3.60
N THR A 183 7.42 -1.62 -4.36
CA THR A 183 7.16 -2.71 -5.32
C THR A 183 7.00 -2.12 -6.71
N PHE A 184 7.80 -2.61 -7.65
CA PHE A 184 7.69 -2.32 -9.06
C PHE A 184 7.27 -3.57 -9.81
N SER A 185 6.25 -3.45 -10.65
CA SER A 185 5.77 -4.54 -11.50
C SER A 185 5.27 -4.01 -12.84
N GLY A 186 5.17 -4.89 -13.82
CA GLY A 186 4.54 -4.52 -15.07
C GLY A 186 4.50 -5.65 -16.10
N ARG A 187 3.76 -5.36 -17.17
CA ARG A 187 3.54 -6.21 -18.33
C ARG A 187 3.71 -5.40 -19.60
N ASP A 188 4.37 -5.99 -20.58
CA ASP A 188 4.57 -5.44 -21.91
C ASP A 188 3.85 -6.34 -22.93
N MET A 189 3.56 -5.79 -24.11
CA MET A 189 3.16 -6.61 -25.26
C MET A 189 4.43 -7.13 -25.94
N ASP A 190 4.48 -8.42 -26.27
CA ASP A 190 5.54 -8.97 -27.13
C ASP A 190 5.29 -8.65 -28.61
N ALA A 191 6.19 -9.11 -29.49
CA ALA A 191 6.07 -8.87 -30.93
C ALA A 191 4.84 -9.56 -31.55
N GLU A 192 4.34 -10.60 -30.89
CA GLU A 192 3.16 -11.39 -31.25
C GLU A 192 1.86 -10.81 -30.65
N GLY A 193 1.95 -9.70 -29.91
CA GLY A 193 0.81 -9.03 -29.28
C GLY A 193 0.27 -9.76 -28.05
N LYS A 194 1.09 -10.55 -27.35
CA LYS A 194 0.74 -11.19 -26.09
C LYS A 194 1.26 -10.40 -24.90
N LEU A 195 0.48 -10.39 -23.83
CA LEU A 195 0.91 -9.81 -22.55
C LEU A 195 1.94 -10.71 -21.88
N VAL A 196 3.15 -10.20 -21.74
CA VAL A 196 4.26 -10.84 -21.04
C VAL A 196 4.76 -9.95 -19.90
N ALA A 197 5.38 -10.55 -18.87
CA ALA A 197 6.02 -9.75 -17.82
C ALA A 197 7.20 -8.97 -18.40
N ILE A 198 7.45 -7.76 -17.87
CA ILE A 198 8.64 -6.98 -18.25
C ILE A 198 9.90 -7.85 -18.03
N PRO A 199 10.87 -7.85 -18.97
CA PRO A 199 12.12 -8.58 -18.79
C PRO A 199 12.78 -8.23 -17.45
N GLY A 200 13.17 -9.25 -16.68
CA GLY A 200 13.65 -9.06 -15.30
C GLY A 200 14.84 -8.08 -15.19
N LYS A 201 15.75 -8.07 -16.17
CA LYS A 201 16.86 -7.10 -16.21
C LYS A 201 16.37 -5.66 -16.32
N GLN A 202 15.37 -5.41 -17.16
CA GLN A 202 14.78 -4.09 -17.33
C GLN A 202 14.02 -3.68 -16.07
N ALA A 203 13.20 -4.57 -15.51
CA ALA A 203 12.48 -4.30 -14.27
C ALA A 203 13.42 -3.98 -13.09
N VAL A 204 14.53 -4.72 -12.97
CA VAL A 204 15.57 -4.45 -11.97
C VAL A 204 16.22 -3.09 -12.21
N SER A 205 16.59 -2.75 -13.45
CA SER A 205 17.23 -1.47 -13.75
C SER A 205 16.33 -0.28 -13.43
N SER A 206 15.06 -0.34 -13.85
CA SER A 206 14.11 0.75 -13.62
C SER A 206 13.75 0.91 -12.14
N SER A 207 13.52 -0.18 -11.42
CA SER A 207 13.24 -0.11 -9.98
C SER A 207 14.46 0.34 -9.17
N PHE A 208 15.68 -0.05 -9.56
CA PHE A 208 16.91 0.42 -8.93
C PHE A 208 17.08 1.94 -9.05
N GLU A 209 16.78 2.51 -10.22
CA GLU A 209 16.82 3.95 -10.45
C GLU A 209 15.86 4.70 -9.51
N VAL A 210 14.60 4.25 -9.43
CA VAL A 210 13.59 4.84 -8.53
C VAL A 210 14.02 4.73 -7.07
N ALA A 211 14.50 3.55 -6.65
CA ALA A 211 14.93 3.31 -5.28
C ALA A 211 16.06 4.26 -4.85
N ARG A 212 17.03 4.51 -5.74
CA ARG A 212 18.12 5.45 -5.50
C ARG A 212 17.66 6.88 -5.37
N GLU A 213 16.74 7.31 -6.24
CA GLU A 213 16.18 8.65 -6.17
C GLU A 213 15.41 8.89 -4.87
N ILE A 214 14.61 7.89 -4.44
CA ILE A 214 13.90 7.97 -3.16
C ILE A 214 14.88 8.20 -2.00
N VAL A 215 15.95 7.40 -1.91
CA VAL A 215 16.95 7.54 -0.85
C VAL A 215 17.64 8.90 -0.93
N HIS A 216 18.06 9.31 -2.13
CA HIS A 216 18.70 10.59 -2.34
C HIS A 216 17.83 11.77 -1.89
N ASN A 217 16.54 11.76 -2.25
CA ASN A 217 15.60 12.81 -1.87
C ASN A 217 15.33 12.85 -0.36
N LEU A 218 15.32 11.68 0.30
CA LEU A 218 15.21 11.61 1.76
C LEU A 218 16.47 12.09 2.46
N GLU A 219 17.65 11.87 1.88
CA GLU A 219 18.92 12.32 2.45
C GLU A 219 19.12 13.84 2.34
N LEU A 220 18.51 14.49 1.36
CA LEU A 220 18.56 15.95 1.18
C LEU A 220 17.50 16.73 1.97
N GLY A 221 16.40 16.07 2.36
CA GLY A 221 15.30 16.67 3.14
C GLY A 221 15.55 16.68 4.63
#